data_AF-A0AAW0W1T7-F1
#
_entry.id   AF-A0AAW0W1T7-F1
#
_cell.length_a   1.000
_cell.length_b   1.000
_cell.length_c   1.000
_cell.angle_alpha   90.00
_cell.angle_beta   90.00
_cell.angle_gamma   90.00
#
_symmetry.space_group_name_H-M   'P 1'
#
loop_
_entity.id
_entity.type
_entity.pdbx_description
1 polymer ?
#
loop_
_entity_poly.entity_id
_entity_poly.type
_entity_poly.pdbx_seq_one_letter_code
_entity_poly.pdbx_strand_id
1 'polypeptide(L)'
;MKLMRTRYPELLCTQSIEVLAQWMSEEPALQGAIMSECGVDNDLCSTLLATYITEQGESHPLMIGEDMTDSDKSKLLLYLASKYLVDYNSPHNNPLEPCYFRKPWKPLSDSSYVQVD
;
A
#
# COMPACT_ATOMS: atom_id res chain seq x y z
N MET A 1 5.57 7.26 -6.70
CA MET A 1 6.86 6.64 -6.28
C MET A 1 7.57 7.30 -5.08
N LYS A 2 7.65 8.64 -4.96
CA LYS A 2 8.41 9.29 -3.86
C LYS A 2 7.91 8.90 -2.45
N LEU A 3 6.60 8.79 -2.26
CA LEU A 3 5.99 8.38 -0.99
C LEU A 3 6.49 7.01 -0.52
N MET A 4 6.42 6.00 -1.40
CA MET A 4 6.85 4.63 -1.08
C MET A 4 8.33 4.59 -0.70
N ARG A 5 9.18 5.31 -1.45
CA ARG A 5 10.61 5.40 -1.17
C ARG A 5 10.93 6.01 0.19
N THR A 6 10.19 7.02 0.61
CA THR A 6 10.43 7.71 1.89
C THR A 6 9.88 6.92 3.07
N ARG A 7 8.80 6.16 2.89
CA ARG A 7 8.12 5.47 4.00
C ARG A 7 8.50 4.00 4.16
N TYR A 8 8.82 3.31 3.06
CA TYR A 8 9.03 1.86 3.00
C TYR A 8 10.20 1.51 2.05
N PRO A 9 11.43 1.97 2.35
CA PRO A 9 12.57 1.78 1.46
C PRO A 9 12.88 0.31 1.16
N GLU A 10 12.77 -0.58 2.15
CA GLU A 10 13.16 -1.99 2.02
C GLU A 10 12.20 -2.86 1.19
N LEU A 11 11.02 -2.32 0.86
CA LEU A 11 10.09 -2.96 -0.07
C LEU A 11 10.43 -2.69 -1.53
N LEU A 12 11.34 -1.75 -1.83
CA LEU A 12 11.69 -1.36 -3.20
C LEU A 12 12.85 -2.20 -3.74
N CYS A 13 12.53 -3.37 -4.28
CA CYS A 13 13.44 -4.16 -5.12
C CYS A 13 13.07 -3.99 -6.60
N THR A 14 13.89 -4.53 -7.50
CA THR A 14 13.66 -4.43 -8.96
C THR A 14 12.28 -4.94 -9.34
N GLN A 15 11.91 -6.14 -8.84
CA GLN A 15 10.61 -6.77 -9.12
C GLN A 15 9.44 -5.92 -8.62
N SER A 16 9.50 -5.45 -7.36
CA SER A 16 8.38 -4.71 -6.78
C SER A 16 8.18 -3.35 -7.44
N ILE A 17 9.26 -2.70 -7.90
CA ILE A 17 9.20 -1.46 -8.67
C ILE A 17 8.53 -1.68 -10.03
N GLU A 18 8.89 -2.75 -10.75
CA GLU A 18 8.32 -3.08 -12.05
C GLU A 18 6.82 -3.38 -11.94
N VAL A 19 6.45 -4.24 -10.98
CA VAL A 19 5.05 -4.60 -10.72
C VAL A 19 4.23 -3.37 -10.30
N LEU A 20 4.78 -2.51 -9.44
CA LEU A 20 4.12 -1.27 -9.04
C LEU A 20 3.95 -0.30 -10.23
N ALA A 21 4.96 -0.18 -11.09
CA ALA A 21 4.88 0.67 -12.28
C ALA A 21 3.81 0.16 -13.27
N GLN A 22 3.74 -1.15 -13.48
CA GLN A 22 2.69 -1.78 -14.26
C GLN A 22 1.32 -1.48 -13.66
N TRP A 23 1.12 -1.76 -12.36
CA TRP A 23 -0.15 -1.50 -11.67
C TRP A 23 -0.60 -0.04 -11.78
N MET A 24 0.29 0.93 -11.57
CA MET A 24 -0.03 2.36 -11.67
C MET A 24 -0.36 2.84 -13.10
N SER A 25 0.01 2.08 -14.13
CA SER A 25 -0.21 2.46 -15.53
C SER A 25 -1.57 1.97 -16.06
N GLU A 26 -2.28 1.16 -15.27
CA GLU A 26 -3.50 0.47 -15.67
C GLU A 26 -4.75 1.10 -15.06
N GLU A 27 -5.89 0.85 -15.70
CA GLU A 27 -7.21 1.27 -15.22
C GLU A 27 -7.61 0.52 -13.93
N PRO A 28 -8.48 1.09 -13.07
CA PRO A 28 -8.87 0.48 -11.79
C PRO A 28 -9.39 -0.98 -11.88
N ALA A 29 -10.03 -1.35 -13.00
CA ALA A 29 -10.49 -2.71 -13.24
C ALA A 29 -9.33 -3.71 -13.41
N LEU A 30 -8.24 -3.29 -14.07
CA LEU A 30 -7.05 -4.10 -14.33
C LEU A 30 -6.08 -4.08 -13.13
N GLN A 31 -6.04 -2.97 -12.39
CA GLN A 31 -5.32 -2.87 -11.12
C GLN A 31 -5.70 -4.00 -10.14
N GLY A 32 -7.00 -4.32 -10.02
CA GLY A 32 -7.48 -5.43 -9.20
C GLY A 32 -7.04 -6.80 -9.72
N ALA A 33 -7.00 -6.98 -11.04
CA ALA A 33 -6.53 -8.23 -11.65
C ALA A 33 -5.03 -8.46 -11.40
N ILE A 34 -4.20 -7.40 -11.51
CA ILE A 34 -2.75 -7.47 -11.22
C ILE A 34 -2.51 -7.82 -9.75
N MET A 35 -3.24 -7.20 -8.82
CA MET A 35 -3.14 -7.55 -7.40
C MET A 35 -3.51 -9.00 -7.13
N SER A 36 -4.56 -9.51 -7.79
CA SER A 36 -4.96 -10.92 -7.69
C SER A 36 -3.91 -11.87 -8.27
N GLU A 37 -3.35 -11.55 -9.44
CA GLU A 37 -2.30 -12.33 -10.10
C GLU A 37 -1.00 -12.38 -9.27
N CYS A 38 -0.63 -11.27 -8.64
CA CYS A 38 0.49 -11.20 -7.70
C CYS A 38 0.20 -11.94 -6.37
N GLY A 39 -1.04 -12.36 -6.14
CA GLY A 39 -1.46 -13.03 -4.90
C GLY A 39 -1.48 -12.10 -3.70
N VAL A 40 -1.90 -10.84 -3.88
CA VAL A 40 -2.05 -9.88 -2.78
C VAL A 40 -3.24 -10.26 -1.91
N ASP A 41 -2.95 -10.71 -0.70
CA ASP A 41 -3.94 -10.90 0.36
C ASP A 41 -3.97 -9.65 1.26
N ASN A 42 -5.09 -8.93 1.26
CA ASN A 42 -5.26 -7.69 2.00
C ASN A 42 -5.22 -7.89 3.51
N ASP A 43 -5.79 -8.98 4.01
CA ASP A 43 -5.89 -9.27 5.44
C ASP A 43 -4.51 -9.67 5.97
N LEU A 44 -3.78 -10.49 5.20
CA LEU A 44 -2.41 -10.84 5.53
C LEU A 44 -1.49 -9.62 5.51
N CYS A 45 -1.58 -8.77 4.48
CA CYS A 45 -0.76 -7.57 4.40
C CYS A 45 -1.05 -6.58 5.53
N SER A 46 -2.33 -6.39 5.87
CA SER A 46 -2.73 -5.51 6.98
C SER A 46 -2.22 -6.03 8.32
N THR A 47 -2.34 -7.35 8.56
CA THR A 47 -1.87 -8.00 9.78
C THR A 47 -0.35 -7.89 9.89
N LEU A 48 0.38 -8.24 8.83
CA LEU A 48 1.84 -8.15 8.77
C LEU A 48 2.33 -6.74 9.09
N LEU A 49 1.71 -5.73 8.48
CA LEU A 49 2.08 -4.33 8.70
C LEU A 49 1.74 -3.86 10.13
N ALA A 50 0.58 -4.26 10.66
CA ALA A 50 0.18 -3.92 12.03
C ALA A 50 1.08 -4.55 13.08
N THR A 51 1.45 -5.83 12.91
CA THR A 51 2.42 -6.52 13.77
C THR A 51 3.76 -5.79 13.76
N TYR A 52 4.31 -5.50 12.57
CA TYR A 52 5.58 -4.79 12.46
C TYR A 52 5.56 -3.42 13.14
N ILE A 53 4.49 -2.63 12.94
CA ILE A 53 4.35 -1.31 13.57
C ILE A 53 4.21 -1.42 15.08
N THR A 54 3.53 -2.45 15.57
CA THR A 54 3.39 -2.67 17.01
C THR A 54 4.73 -3.01 17.66
N GLU A 55 5.59 -3.74 16.96
CA GLU A 55 6.91 -4.15 17.45
C GLU A 55 8.00 -3.08 17.31
N GLN A 56 8.03 -2.38 16.17
CA GLN A 56 9.11 -1.46 15.79
C GLN A 56 8.71 0.02 15.85
N GLY A 57 7.42 0.31 16.00
CA GLY A 57 6.84 1.66 15.99
C GLY A 57 6.38 2.13 14.61
N GLU A 58 5.60 3.22 14.59
CA GLU A 58 5.00 3.79 13.36
C GLU A 58 5.89 4.85 12.68
N SER A 59 7.13 5.05 13.17
CA SER A 59 8.00 6.11 12.66
C SER A 59 8.60 5.75 11.31
N HIS A 60 8.50 6.66 10.35
CA HIS A 60 9.14 6.49 9.04
C HIS A 60 10.64 6.83 9.08
N PRO A 61 11.49 6.14 8.29
CA PRO A 61 11.14 5.03 7.40
C PRO A 61 10.87 3.72 8.17
N LEU A 62 9.87 2.95 7.73
CA LEU A 62 9.71 1.57 8.19
C LEU A 62 10.62 0.68 7.36
N MET A 63 11.46 -0.11 8.02
CA MET A 63 12.41 -1.02 7.39
C MET A 63 11.79 -2.40 7.10
N ILE A 64 10.45 -2.49 7.13
CA ILE A 64 9.72 -3.70 6.75
C ILE A 64 10.09 -4.08 5.32
N GLY A 65 10.49 -5.33 5.12
CA GLY A 65 10.98 -5.82 3.84
C GLY A 65 12.39 -6.39 3.87
N GLU A 66 13.24 -6.02 4.84
CA GLU A 66 14.66 -6.43 4.84
C GLU A 66 14.84 -7.95 4.65
N ASP A 67 14.04 -8.76 5.36
CA ASP A 67 14.06 -10.23 5.32
C ASP A 67 12.97 -10.86 4.43
N MET A 68 12.25 -10.07 3.64
CA MET A 68 11.17 -10.57 2.78
C MET A 68 11.68 -11.01 1.42
N THR A 69 11.03 -12.02 0.83
CA THR A 69 11.26 -12.38 -0.57
C THR A 69 10.80 -11.25 -1.50
N ASP A 70 11.38 -11.15 -2.70
CA ASP A 70 10.97 -10.13 -3.68
C ASP A 70 9.48 -10.24 -4.04
N SER A 71 8.93 -11.46 -4.04
CA SER A 71 7.50 -11.71 -4.23
C SER A 71 6.67 -11.10 -3.11
N ASP A 72 7.06 -11.30 -1.85
CA ASP A 72 6.31 -10.75 -0.71
C ASP A 72 6.48 -9.24 -0.59
N LYS A 73 7.66 -8.69 -0.94
CA LYS A 73 7.87 -7.25 -1.09
C LYS A 73 6.90 -6.66 -2.10
N SER A 74 6.75 -7.31 -3.25
CA SER A 74 5.85 -6.89 -4.32
C SER A 74 4.38 -6.89 -3.85
N LYS A 75 3.96 -7.94 -3.13
CA LYS A 75 2.59 -8.02 -2.60
C LYS A 75 2.29 -6.90 -1.60
N LEU A 76 3.17 -6.70 -0.63
CA LEU A 76 2.98 -5.69 0.41
C LEU A 76 3.08 -4.27 -0.18
N LEU A 77 3.98 -4.06 -1.14
CA LEU A 77 4.10 -2.77 -1.83
C LEU A 77 2.84 -2.44 -2.64
N LEU A 78 2.27 -3.40 -3.35
CA LEU A 78 1.00 -3.23 -4.08
C LEU A 78 -0.17 -2.95 -3.13
N TYR A 79 -0.24 -3.67 -2.00
CA TYR A 79 -1.22 -3.38 -0.96
C TYR A 79 -1.11 -1.93 -0.48
N LEU A 80 0.10 -1.48 -0.11
CA LEU A 80 0.34 -0.10 0.33
C LEU A 80 -0.02 0.91 -0.76
N ALA A 81 0.34 0.63 -2.02
CA ALA A 81 -0.02 1.46 -3.15
C ALA A 81 -1.54 1.62 -3.29
N SER A 82 -2.30 0.53 -3.21
CA SER A 82 -3.76 0.57 -3.27
C SER A 82 -4.41 1.44 -2.17
N LYS A 83 -3.76 1.57 -1.01
CA LYS A 83 -4.25 2.38 0.11
C LYS A 83 -3.91 3.86 -0.03
N TYR A 84 -2.71 4.17 -0.52
CA TYR A 84 -2.22 5.55 -0.62
C TYR A 84 -2.51 6.23 -1.97
N LEU A 85 -2.60 5.47 -3.06
CA LEU A 85 -2.72 5.96 -4.43
C LEU A 85 -4.13 5.68 -4.95
N VAL A 86 -5.10 6.46 -4.45
CA VAL A 86 -6.48 6.40 -4.94
C VAL A 86 -6.62 7.36 -6.11
N ASP A 87 -6.91 6.83 -7.30
CA ASP A 87 -7.15 7.64 -8.49
C ASP A 87 -8.46 8.43 -8.40
N TYR A 88 -8.42 9.67 -8.88
CA TYR A 88 -9.60 10.50 -9.08
C TYR A 88 -9.55 11.14 -10.47
N ASN A 89 -10.54 10.80 -11.29
CA ASN A 89 -10.68 11.39 -12.62
C ASN A 89 -11.31 12.79 -12.49
N SER A 90 -10.45 13.82 -12.43
CA SER A 90 -10.87 15.22 -12.40
C SER A 90 -10.75 15.84 -13.80
N PRO A 91 -11.83 16.32 -14.42
CA PRO A 91 -11.71 17.14 -15.62
C PRO A 91 -10.95 18.43 -15.28
N HIS A 92 -10.08 18.88 -16.21
CA HIS A 92 -9.29 20.09 -16.02
C HIS A 92 -10.19 21.28 -15.62
N ASN A 93 -9.85 21.93 -14.50
CA ASN A 93 -10.51 23.14 -13.98
C ASN A 93 -11.80 22.93 -13.15
N ASN A 94 -12.01 21.75 -12.53
CA ASN A 94 -12.99 21.60 -11.45
C ASN A 94 -12.26 21.35 -10.11
N PRO A 95 -12.49 22.13 -9.04
CA PRO A 95 -11.93 21.82 -7.74
C PRO A 95 -12.39 20.43 -7.28
N LEU A 96 -11.50 19.71 -6.60
CA LEU A 96 -11.81 18.40 -6.02
C LEU A 96 -13.07 18.52 -5.13
N GLU A 97 -14.11 17.74 -5.40
CA GLU A 97 -15.33 17.84 -4.61
C GLU A 97 -15.07 17.42 -3.14
N PRO A 98 -15.75 18.03 -2.16
CA PRO A 98 -15.57 17.69 -0.74
C PRO A 98 -15.68 16.20 -0.43
N CYS A 99 -16.48 15.45 -1.19
CA CYS A 99 -16.66 14.00 -1.02
C CYS A 99 -15.41 13.18 -1.38
N TYR A 100 -14.46 13.74 -2.13
CA TYR A 100 -13.18 13.12 -2.45
C TYR A 100 -12.06 13.47 -1.47
N PHE A 101 -12.29 14.41 -0.54
CA PHE A 101 -11.36 14.65 0.56
C PHE A 101 -11.47 13.53 1.60
N ARG A 102 -10.58 12.55 1.49
CA ARG A 102 -10.46 11.45 2.45
C ARG A 102 -9.44 11.81 3.52
N LYS A 103 -9.69 11.39 4.76
CA LYS A 103 -8.65 11.41 5.80
C LYS A 103 -7.48 10.53 5.33
N PRO A 104 -6.22 10.92 5.56
CA PRO A 104 -5.09 10.07 5.23
C PRO A 104 -5.25 8.69 5.87
N TRP A 105 -5.06 7.65 5.08
CA TRP A 105 -5.08 6.27 5.57
C TRP A 105 -3.96 6.05 6.59
N LYS A 106 -4.24 5.23 7.60
CA LYS A 106 -3.27 4.82 8.63
C LYS A 106 -3.17 3.29 8.68
N PRO A 107 -1.97 2.72 8.73
CA PRO A 107 -1.79 1.26 8.82
C PRO A 107 -2.59 0.57 9.92
N LEU A 108 -2.68 1.18 11.10
CA LEU A 108 -3.37 0.61 12.25
C LEU A 108 -4.90 0.77 12.21
N SER A 109 -5.46 1.54 11.26
CA SER A 109 -6.93 1.69 11.17
C SER A 109 -7.63 0.51 10.52
N ASP A 110 -6.90 -0.31 9.75
CA ASP A 110 -7.46 -1.47 9.05
C ASP A 110 -7.35 -2.76 9.87
N SER A 111 -6.61 -2.74 10.99
CA SER A 111 -6.44 -3.91 11.84
C SER A 111 -7.68 -4.11 12.70
N SER A 112 -8.45 -5.16 12.43
CA SER A 112 -9.61 -5.56 13.24
C SER A 112 -9.20 -6.20 14.58
N TYR A 113 -8.25 -5.62 15.32
CA TYR A 113 -8.02 -6.00 16.70
C TYR A 113 -9.25 -5.58 17.51
N VAL A 114 -10.17 -6.52 17.72
CA VAL A 114 -11.10 -6.46 18.83
C VAL A 114 -10.24 -6.55 20.09
N GLN A 115 -10.18 -5.48 20.88
CA GLN A 115 -9.63 -5.57 22.22
C GLN A 115 -10.47 -6.60 22.98
N VAL A 116 -9.87 -7.73 23.32
CA VAL A 116 -10.43 -8.64 24.32
C VAL A 116 -10.10 -8.04 25.68
N ASP A 117 -11.10 -7.42 26.30
CA ASP A 117 -11.09 -7.09 27.73
C ASP A 117 -11.12 -8.37 28.58
#